data_AF-A0A0B1P8A4-F1
#
_entry.id   AF-A0A0B1P8A4-F1
#
_cell.length_a   1.000
_cell.length_b   1.000
_cell.length_c   1.000
_cell.angle_alpha   90.00
_cell.angle_beta   90.00
_cell.angle_gamma   90.00
#
_symmetry.space_group_name_H-M   'P 1'
#
loop_
_entity.id
_entity.type
_entity.pdbx_description
1 polymer ?
#
loop_
_entity_poly.entity_id
_entity_poly.type
_entity_poly.pdbx_seq_one_letter_code
_entity_poly.pdbx_strand_id
1 'polypeptide(L)'
;MELENRPLIDPDCSICGAPGFNLCRCEGLELEAAVNRAQELMMANCLEQIREWVKFRARNFILDYFKRLSNQHEREYNEHILEIESRSTHYYNSAQYLNEVDLEGARLKHNINEAWKASIQRYPEVLQYFYTLVDISRPDDSDACVINPPIYLNDEARPRIPMNARTRDGENISDLRGENDREYDHKLRRRRRRSEKHQIQEREENILRSERARDTYDDYRQSNHSRSKKYGHDRGKHGRPHSDAYEDQSYYSGY
;
A
#
# COMPACT_ATOMS: atom_id res chain seq x y z
N MET A 1 26.01 -48.01 -41.18
CA MET A 1 25.33 -47.03 -40.30
C MET A 1 26.37 -46.57 -39.29
N GLU A 2 27.19 -45.60 -39.69
CA GLU A 2 28.21 -44.99 -38.84
C GLU A 2 27.60 -43.75 -38.21
N LEU A 3 27.20 -43.84 -36.95
CA LEU A 3 26.87 -42.66 -36.16
C LEU A 3 28.19 -41.96 -35.86
N GLU A 4 28.35 -40.78 -36.45
CA GLU A 4 29.48 -39.87 -36.32
C GLU A 4 30.04 -39.84 -34.89
N ASN A 5 31.29 -40.30 -34.72
CA ASN A 5 32.15 -39.89 -33.62
C ASN A 5 32.51 -38.40 -33.82
N ARG A 6 31.53 -37.50 -33.65
CA ARG A 6 31.85 -36.08 -33.53
C ARG A 6 32.57 -35.87 -32.21
N PRO A 7 33.76 -35.25 -32.21
CA PRO A 7 34.37 -34.82 -30.97
C PRO A 7 33.40 -33.88 -30.27
N LEU A 8 33.13 -34.15 -28.99
CA LEU A 8 32.35 -33.27 -28.14
C LEU A 8 33.19 -31.99 -27.94
N ILE A 9 32.96 -30.98 -28.78
CA ILE A 9 33.63 -29.69 -28.68
C ILE A 9 32.84 -28.88 -27.66
N ASP A 10 33.47 -28.63 -26.51
CA ASP A 10 32.92 -27.75 -25.48
C ASP A 10 33.13 -26.28 -25.95
N PRO A 11 32.06 -25.49 -26.11
CA PRO A 11 32.20 -24.11 -26.56
C PRO A 11 32.95 -23.25 -25.54
N ASP A 12 33.65 -22.24 -26.03
CA ASP A 12 34.19 -21.18 -25.17
C ASP A 12 33.04 -20.34 -24.59
N CYS A 13 33.27 -19.76 -23.41
CA CYS A 13 32.30 -18.91 -22.73
C CYS A 13 31.85 -17.75 -23.63
N SER A 14 30.55 -17.63 -23.84
CA SER A 14 29.92 -16.61 -24.70
C SER A 14 30.12 -15.16 -24.25
N ILE A 15 30.51 -14.94 -22.99
CA ILE A 15 30.70 -13.60 -22.40
C ILE A 15 32.17 -13.18 -22.37
N CYS A 16 33.07 -14.08 -21.98
CA CYS A 16 34.49 -13.75 -21.77
C CYS A 16 35.47 -14.49 -22.70
N GLY A 17 34.99 -15.45 -23.49
CA GLY A 17 35.80 -16.26 -24.41
C GLY A 17 36.72 -17.28 -23.73
N ALA A 18 36.57 -17.52 -22.43
CA ALA A 18 37.36 -18.53 -21.73
C ALA A 18 36.90 -19.95 -22.13
N PRO A 19 37.81 -20.91 -22.34
CA PRO A 19 37.42 -22.24 -22.80
C PRO A 19 36.61 -23.03 -21.77
N GLY A 20 35.67 -23.86 -22.24
CA GLY A 20 34.62 -24.50 -21.42
C GLY A 20 35.12 -25.32 -20.23
N PHE A 21 36.34 -25.87 -20.30
CA PHE A 21 36.97 -26.59 -19.19
C PHE A 21 37.33 -25.71 -17.97
N ASN A 22 37.27 -24.38 -18.09
CA ASN A 22 37.67 -23.46 -17.02
C ASN A 22 36.57 -23.15 -15.98
N LEU A 23 35.42 -23.83 -15.98
CA LEU A 23 34.35 -23.64 -14.98
C LEU A 23 33.98 -22.15 -14.78
N CYS A 24 33.92 -21.39 -15.88
CA CYS A 24 33.65 -19.96 -15.84
C CYS A 24 32.21 -19.69 -15.36
N ARG A 25 32.02 -18.70 -14.47
CA ARG A 25 30.70 -18.38 -13.88
C ARG A 25 29.92 -17.31 -14.67
N CYS A 26 30.50 -16.72 -15.71
CA CYS A 26 29.91 -15.58 -16.41
C CYS A 26 28.53 -15.89 -17.01
N GLU A 27 28.34 -17.06 -17.60
CA GLU A 27 27.05 -17.44 -18.22
C GLU A 27 25.95 -17.65 -17.18
N GLY A 28 26.29 -18.30 -16.06
CA GLY A 28 25.36 -18.46 -14.94
C GLY A 28 24.96 -17.12 -14.32
N LEU A 29 25.92 -16.20 -14.16
CA LEU A 29 25.64 -14.86 -13.65
C LEU A 29 24.74 -14.04 -14.59
N GLU A 30 24.98 -14.11 -15.91
CA GLU A 30 24.13 -13.40 -16.87
C GLU A 30 22.73 -14.02 -16.95
N LEU A 31 22.60 -15.35 -16.84
CA LEU A 31 21.31 -16.02 -16.73
C LEU A 31 20.55 -15.56 -15.48
N GLU A 32 21.19 -15.55 -14.30
CA GLU A 32 20.59 -15.04 -13.07
C GLU A 32 20.14 -13.58 -13.22
N ALA A 33 20.97 -12.72 -13.84
CA ALA A 33 20.62 -11.33 -14.10
C ALA A 33 19.42 -11.21 -15.06
N ALA A 34 19.37 -12.02 -16.11
CA ALA A 34 18.25 -12.05 -17.05
C ALA A 34 16.94 -12.52 -16.39
N VAL A 35 17.00 -13.54 -15.53
CA VAL A 35 15.86 -14.01 -14.73
C VAL A 35 15.34 -12.90 -13.82
N ASN A 36 16.23 -12.19 -13.13
CA ASN A 36 15.85 -11.08 -12.26
C ASN A 36 15.14 -9.96 -13.04
N ARG A 37 15.68 -9.56 -14.20
CA ARG A 37 15.05 -8.55 -15.08
C ARG A 37 13.65 -9.02 -15.54
N ALA A 38 13.53 -10.28 -15.97
CA ALA A 38 12.26 -10.84 -16.42
C ALA A 38 11.23 -10.91 -15.28
N GLN A 39 11.66 -11.34 -14.09
CA GLN A 39 10.84 -11.40 -12.89
C GLN A 39 10.35 -10.01 -12.49
N GLU A 40 11.22 -9.00 -12.45
CA GLU A 40 10.83 -7.64 -12.10
C GLU A 40 9.74 -7.12 -13.04
N LEU A 41 9.90 -7.27 -14.35
CA LEU A 41 8.92 -6.82 -15.33
C LEU A 41 7.57 -7.53 -15.19
N MET A 42 7.59 -8.86 -15.06
CA MET A 42 6.36 -9.66 -15.00
C MET A 42 5.66 -9.53 -13.65
N MET A 43 6.40 -9.71 -12.54
CA MET A 43 5.84 -9.72 -11.19
C MET A 43 5.41 -8.33 -10.74
N ALA A 44 6.16 -7.26 -11.07
CA ALA A 44 5.74 -5.91 -10.68
C ALA A 44 4.42 -5.53 -11.33
N ASN A 45 4.23 -5.84 -12.61
CA ASN A 45 2.98 -5.57 -13.32
C ASN A 45 1.82 -6.40 -12.74
N CYS A 46 2.05 -7.70 -12.48
CA CYS A 46 1.03 -8.56 -11.87
C CYS A 46 0.61 -8.07 -10.48
N LEU A 47 1.57 -7.74 -9.61
CA LEU A 47 1.30 -7.24 -8.25
C LEU A 47 0.57 -5.89 -8.27
N GLU A 48 0.91 -4.99 -9.20
CA GLU A 48 0.23 -3.71 -9.34
C GLU A 48 -1.22 -3.88 -9.80
N GLN A 49 -1.47 -4.78 -10.76
CA GLN A 49 -2.84 -5.11 -11.17
C GLN A 49 -3.67 -5.70 -10.02
N ILE A 50 -3.08 -6.60 -9.25
CA ILE A 50 -3.72 -7.18 -8.05
C ILE A 50 -4.04 -6.07 -7.04
N ARG A 51 -3.07 -5.18 -6.77
CA ARG A 51 -3.23 -4.07 -5.83
C ARG A 51 -4.36 -3.13 -6.25
N GLU A 52 -4.40 -2.73 -7.51
CA GLU A 52 -5.46 -1.86 -8.05
C GLU A 52 -6.83 -2.54 -7.96
N TRP A 53 -6.90 -3.83 -8.29
CA TRP A 53 -8.13 -4.62 -8.16
C TRP A 53 -8.61 -4.69 -6.70
N VAL A 54 -7.73 -5.03 -5.76
CA VAL A 54 -8.06 -5.10 -4.32
C VAL A 54 -8.49 -3.72 -3.82
N LYS A 55 -7.78 -2.65 -4.17
CA LYS A 55 -8.11 -1.28 -3.77
C LYS A 55 -9.52 -0.89 -4.24
N PHE A 56 -9.84 -1.17 -5.50
CA PHE A 56 -11.15 -0.89 -6.07
C PHE A 56 -12.26 -1.68 -5.35
N ARG A 57 -12.05 -2.98 -5.11
CA ARG A 57 -13.03 -3.84 -4.43
C ARG A 57 -13.24 -3.45 -2.98
N ALA A 58 -12.16 -3.19 -2.24
CA ALA A 58 -12.22 -2.76 -0.85
C ALA A 58 -12.95 -1.41 -0.72
N ARG A 59 -12.64 -0.44 -1.59
CA ARG A 59 -13.32 0.86 -1.61
C ARG A 59 -14.82 0.70 -1.81
N ASN A 60 -15.25 -0.06 -2.82
CA ASN A 60 -16.67 -0.24 -3.11
C ASN A 60 -17.40 -0.94 -1.96
N PHE A 61 -16.78 -1.96 -1.37
CA PHE A 61 -17.36 -2.66 -0.22
C PHE A 61 -17.59 -1.71 0.98
N ILE A 62 -16.60 -0.87 1.30
CA ILE A 62 -16.70 0.09 2.40
C ILE A 62 -17.72 1.19 2.10
N LEU A 63 -17.78 1.68 0.86
CA LEU A 63 -18.78 2.67 0.45
C LEU A 63 -20.20 2.11 0.54
N ASP A 64 -20.42 0.87 0.10
CA ASP A 64 -21.74 0.22 0.20
C ASP A 64 -22.13 -0.03 1.66
N TYR A 65 -21.18 -0.39 2.51
CA TYR A 65 -21.40 -0.54 3.94
C TYR A 65 -21.77 0.81 4.59
N PHE A 66 -21.02 1.86 4.29
CA PHE A 66 -21.30 3.21 4.78
C PHE A 66 -22.68 3.70 4.35
N LYS A 67 -23.04 3.53 3.06
CA LYS A 67 -24.37 3.90 2.54
C LYS A 67 -25.50 3.25 3.32
N ARG A 68 -25.35 2.01 3.77
CA ARG A 68 -26.38 1.35 4.60
C ARG A 68 -26.53 2.02 5.96
N LEU A 69 -25.42 2.38 6.60
CA LEU A 69 -25.43 3.06 7.89
C LEU A 69 -25.95 4.49 7.77
N SER A 70 -25.52 5.25 6.76
CA SER A 70 -26.02 6.61 6.52
C SER A 70 -27.54 6.59 6.27
N ASN A 71 -28.02 5.67 5.43
CA ASN A 71 -29.44 5.53 5.15
C ASN A 71 -30.26 5.10 6.38
N GLN A 72 -29.64 4.45 7.37
CA GLN A 72 -30.31 4.15 8.65
C GLN A 72 -30.43 5.43 9.49
N HIS A 73 -29.33 6.17 9.67
CA HIS A 73 -29.34 7.41 10.46
C HIS A 73 -30.20 8.50 9.83
N GLU A 74 -30.25 8.59 8.50
CA GLU A 74 -31.16 9.49 7.79
C GLU A 74 -32.63 9.14 8.06
N ARG A 75 -32.96 7.85 8.15
CA ARG A 75 -34.32 7.41 8.51
C ARG A 75 -34.67 7.78 9.95
N GLU A 76 -33.77 7.48 10.90
CA GLU A 76 -33.94 7.85 12.31
C GLU A 76 -34.11 9.37 12.47
N TYR A 77 -33.31 10.17 11.76
CA TYR A 77 -33.44 11.62 11.74
C TYR A 77 -34.78 12.08 11.17
N ASN A 78 -35.21 11.52 10.03
CA ASN A 78 -36.49 11.89 9.42
C ASN A 78 -37.68 11.56 10.34
N GLU A 79 -37.64 10.42 11.04
CA GLU A 79 -38.65 10.06 12.04
C GLU A 79 -38.70 11.10 13.17
N HIS A 80 -37.55 11.49 13.73
CA HIS A 80 -37.47 12.50 14.77
C HIS A 80 -37.92 13.89 14.32
N ILE A 81 -37.59 14.30 13.09
CA ILE A 81 -38.06 15.57 12.54
C ILE A 81 -39.58 15.57 12.41
N LEU A 82 -40.18 14.49 11.92
CA LEU A 82 -41.64 14.36 11.82
C LEU A 82 -42.32 14.43 13.21
N GLU A 83 -41.71 13.83 14.23
CA GLU A 83 -42.19 13.92 15.62
C GLU A 83 -42.13 15.37 16.15
N ILE A 84 -41.02 16.08 15.91
CA ILE A 84 -40.84 17.49 16.30
C ILE A 84 -41.87 18.35 15.58
N GLU A 85 -42.02 18.19 14.26
CA GLU A 85 -43.01 18.89 13.44
C GLU A 85 -44.43 18.65 13.98
N SER A 86 -44.79 17.40 14.28
CA SER A 86 -46.10 17.03 14.82
C SER A 86 -46.40 17.70 16.16
N ARG A 87 -45.43 17.75 17.09
CA ARG A 87 -45.61 18.38 18.42
C ARG A 87 -45.57 19.91 18.36
N SER A 88 -44.89 20.48 17.36
CA SER A 88 -44.63 21.91 17.26
C SER A 88 -45.79 22.77 16.76
N THR A 89 -47.02 22.23 16.65
CA THR A 89 -48.18 22.94 16.08
C THR A 89 -48.41 24.34 16.67
N HIS A 90 -48.11 24.55 17.96
CA HIS A 90 -48.31 25.83 18.65
C HIS A 90 -47.11 26.78 18.63
N TYR A 91 -45.92 26.30 18.25
CA TYR A 91 -44.67 27.09 18.26
C TYR A 91 -43.84 26.90 16.98
N TYR A 92 -44.50 26.49 15.90
CA TYR A 92 -43.89 26.29 14.59
C TYR A 92 -43.21 27.59 14.11
N ASN A 93 -41.98 27.47 13.61
CA ASN A 93 -41.16 28.61 13.18
C ASN A 93 -40.79 29.61 14.29
N SER A 94 -40.90 29.21 15.57
CA SER A 94 -40.30 29.95 16.68
C SER A 94 -38.79 29.68 16.75
N ALA A 95 -38.06 30.55 17.46
CA ALA A 95 -36.63 30.33 17.73
C ALA A 95 -36.37 29.00 18.48
N GLN A 96 -37.32 28.54 19.31
CA GLN A 96 -37.21 27.26 20.00
C GLN A 96 -37.28 26.08 19.03
N TYR A 97 -38.23 26.11 18.09
CA TYR A 97 -38.35 25.11 17.02
C TYR A 97 -37.08 25.02 16.16
N LEU A 98 -36.54 26.18 15.74
CA LEU A 98 -35.33 26.22 14.92
C LEU A 98 -34.13 25.62 15.66
N ASN A 99 -33.98 25.92 16.97
CA ASN A 99 -32.92 25.33 17.79
C ASN A 99 -33.06 23.79 17.94
N GLU A 100 -34.28 23.28 18.06
CA GLU A 100 -34.54 21.83 18.13
C GLU A 100 -34.13 21.13 16.82
N VAL A 101 -34.51 21.68 15.67
CA VAL A 101 -34.15 21.16 14.35
C VAL A 101 -32.63 21.24 14.11
N ASP A 102 -32.00 22.35 14.47
CA ASP A 102 -30.55 22.53 14.35
C ASP A 102 -29.77 21.52 15.21
N LEU A 103 -30.27 21.22 16.42
CA LEU A 103 -29.68 20.23 17.32
C LEU A 103 -29.75 18.82 16.71
N GLU A 104 -30.91 18.41 16.18
CA GLU A 104 -31.04 17.11 15.52
C GLU A 104 -30.21 17.03 14.24
N GLY A 105 -30.10 18.12 13.48
CA GLY A 105 -29.20 18.21 12.32
C GLY A 105 -27.72 18.02 12.72
N ALA A 106 -27.29 18.64 13.82
CA ALA A 106 -25.95 18.44 14.37
C ALA A 106 -25.72 16.99 14.84
N ARG A 107 -26.75 16.36 15.42
CA ARG A 107 -26.72 14.96 15.85
C ARG A 107 -26.61 13.99 14.68
N LEU A 108 -27.41 14.18 13.62
CA LEU A 108 -27.29 13.38 12.39
C LEU A 108 -25.88 13.47 11.81
N LYS A 109 -25.33 14.69 11.70
CA LYS A 109 -23.97 14.90 11.20
C LYS A 109 -22.93 14.15 12.05
N HIS A 110 -23.07 14.19 13.37
CA HIS A 110 -22.19 13.44 14.27
C HIS A 110 -22.28 11.92 14.01
N ASN A 111 -23.49 11.37 13.90
CA ASN A 111 -23.71 9.95 13.64
C ASN A 111 -23.15 9.52 12.27
N ILE A 112 -23.33 10.35 11.22
CA ILE A 112 -22.74 10.10 9.90
C ILE A 112 -21.21 10.07 9.98
N ASN A 113 -20.60 11.01 10.70
CA ASN A 113 -19.15 11.04 10.88
C ASN A 113 -18.62 9.80 11.61
N GLU A 114 -19.30 9.36 12.66
CA GLU A 114 -18.93 8.13 13.39
C GLU A 114 -19.15 6.89 12.53
N ALA A 115 -20.24 6.82 11.75
CA ALA A 115 -20.48 5.74 10.80
C ALA A 115 -19.38 5.67 9.72
N TRP A 116 -18.93 6.83 9.23
CA TRP A 116 -17.81 6.90 8.29
C TRP A 116 -16.51 6.39 8.91
N LYS A 117 -16.19 6.85 10.12
CA LYS A 117 -15.00 6.41 10.88
C LYS A 117 -15.03 4.89 11.13
N ALA A 118 -16.16 4.36 11.57
CA ALA A 118 -16.35 2.92 11.77
C ALA A 118 -16.20 2.13 10.46
N SER A 119 -16.63 2.71 9.34
CA SER A 119 -16.48 2.10 8.01
C SER A 119 -15.00 2.03 7.59
N ILE A 120 -14.23 3.12 7.76
CA ILE A 120 -12.79 3.13 7.45
C ILE A 120 -12.01 2.15 8.33
N GLN A 121 -12.37 2.02 9.61
CA GLN A 121 -11.65 1.11 10.53
C GLN A 121 -11.66 -0.35 10.07
N ARG A 122 -12.57 -0.75 9.17
CA ARG A 122 -12.67 -2.09 8.61
C ARG A 122 -11.77 -2.36 7.39
N TYR A 123 -11.01 -1.37 6.93
CA TYR A 123 -10.12 -1.55 5.78
C TYR A 123 -9.14 -2.72 5.96
N PRO A 124 -8.45 -2.92 7.10
CA PRO A 124 -7.48 -4.00 7.26
C PRO A 124 -8.09 -5.39 6.99
N GLU A 125 -9.25 -5.69 7.56
CA GLU A 125 -9.92 -6.98 7.43
C GLU A 125 -10.45 -7.19 6.01
N VAL A 126 -11.01 -6.12 5.41
CA VAL A 126 -11.54 -6.16 4.04
C VAL A 126 -10.42 -6.37 3.02
N LEU A 127 -9.30 -5.68 3.19
CA LEU A 127 -8.11 -5.87 2.36
C LEU A 127 -7.58 -7.29 2.49
N GLN A 128 -7.45 -7.80 3.71
CA GLN A 128 -7.00 -9.16 3.95
C GLN A 128 -7.88 -10.17 3.21
N TYR A 129 -9.21 -10.06 3.34
CA TYR A 129 -10.15 -10.92 2.61
C TYR A 129 -9.93 -10.87 1.10
N PHE A 130 -9.88 -9.69 0.48
CA PHE A 130 -9.71 -9.59 -0.96
C PHE A 130 -8.36 -10.12 -1.45
N TYR A 131 -7.29 -9.97 -0.67
CA TYR A 131 -6.01 -10.60 -0.99
C TYR A 131 -6.06 -12.13 -0.89
N THR A 132 -6.87 -12.71 0.00
CA THR A 132 -7.03 -14.18 0.06
C THR A 132 -7.75 -14.78 -1.15
N LEU A 133 -8.48 -13.96 -1.94
CA LEU A 133 -9.16 -14.41 -3.15
C LEU A 133 -8.24 -14.49 -4.38
N VAL A 134 -7.03 -13.94 -4.28
CA VAL A 134 -6.08 -13.89 -5.38
C VAL A 134 -5.26 -15.17 -5.35
N ASP A 135 -5.39 -15.97 -6.40
CA ASP A 135 -4.60 -17.19 -6.61
C ASP A 135 -3.64 -17.00 -7.79
N ILE A 136 -2.40 -17.45 -7.62
CA ILE A 136 -1.34 -17.40 -8.64
C ILE A 136 -0.84 -18.83 -8.83
N SER A 137 -1.25 -19.46 -9.92
CA SER A 137 -0.87 -20.83 -10.27
C SER A 137 0.27 -20.87 -11.29
N ARG A 138 1.18 -21.84 -11.13
CA ARG A 138 2.20 -22.19 -12.14
C ARG A 138 1.63 -23.22 -13.12
N PRO A 139 1.88 -23.09 -14.44
CA PRO A 139 1.55 -24.17 -15.39
C PRO A 139 2.35 -25.44 -15.08
N ASP A 140 1.82 -26.60 -15.50
CA ASP A 140 2.53 -27.86 -15.35
C ASP A 140 3.64 -27.98 -16.41
N ASP A 141 4.71 -28.70 -16.11
CA ASP A 141 5.85 -28.88 -17.01
C ASP A 141 5.44 -29.66 -18.28
N SER A 142 4.32 -30.42 -18.21
CA SER A 142 3.72 -31.12 -19.36
C SER A 142 2.75 -30.29 -20.21
N ASP A 143 2.46 -29.04 -19.84
CA ASP A 143 1.52 -28.21 -20.58
C ASP A 143 2.07 -27.84 -21.97
N ALA A 144 1.20 -27.84 -22.99
CA ALA A 144 1.60 -27.54 -24.37
C ALA A 144 2.26 -26.16 -24.52
N CYS A 145 1.91 -25.19 -23.66
CA CYS A 145 2.51 -23.85 -23.65
C CYS A 145 3.95 -23.84 -23.09
N VAL A 146 4.31 -24.81 -22.24
CA VAL A 146 5.67 -24.99 -21.71
C VAL A 146 6.50 -25.83 -22.68
N ILE A 147 5.90 -26.86 -23.28
CA ILE A 147 6.56 -27.73 -24.25
C ILE A 147 6.81 -27.02 -25.60
N ASN A 148 5.86 -26.21 -26.05
CA ASN A 148 5.92 -25.47 -27.32
C ASN A 148 5.82 -23.96 -27.07
N PRO A 149 6.84 -23.31 -26.48
CA PRO A 149 6.81 -21.87 -26.29
C PRO A 149 6.88 -21.17 -27.66
N PRO A 150 6.08 -20.10 -27.90
CA PRO A 150 6.00 -19.40 -29.19
C PRO A 150 7.23 -18.52 -29.51
N ILE A 151 8.37 -18.82 -28.89
CA ILE A 151 9.65 -18.12 -29.09
C ILE A 151 10.40 -18.73 -30.29
N TYR A 152 10.06 -19.95 -30.67
CA TYR A 152 10.62 -20.62 -31.83
C TYR A 152 9.87 -20.21 -33.10
N LEU A 153 10.52 -19.44 -33.96
CA LEU A 153 9.97 -19.01 -35.26
C LEU A 153 9.86 -20.16 -36.29
N ASN A 154 10.69 -21.21 -36.18
CA ASN A 154 10.68 -22.42 -37.02
C ASN A 154 11.01 -23.66 -36.17
N ASP A 155 10.40 -24.81 -36.49
CA ASP A 155 10.63 -26.10 -35.80
C ASP A 155 12.10 -26.58 -35.85
N GLU A 156 12.90 -26.09 -36.80
CA GLU A 156 14.33 -26.42 -36.92
C GLU A 156 15.19 -25.76 -35.83
N ALA A 157 14.75 -24.64 -35.25
CA ALA A 157 15.45 -23.95 -34.15
C ALA A 157 15.13 -24.56 -32.77
N ARG A 158 14.34 -25.64 -32.73
CA ARG A 158 13.87 -26.28 -31.51
C ARG A 158 14.93 -27.23 -30.94
N PRO A 159 15.45 -26.98 -29.73
CA PRO A 159 16.34 -27.93 -29.09
C PRO A 159 15.57 -29.21 -28.77
N ARG A 160 16.02 -30.37 -29.26
CA ARG A 160 15.56 -31.68 -28.76
C ARG A 160 16.25 -32.00 -27.44
N ILE A 161 16.07 -31.14 -26.44
CA ILE A 161 16.61 -31.39 -25.10
C ILE A 161 15.58 -32.24 -24.36
N PRO A 162 15.91 -33.47 -23.94
CA PRO A 162 15.05 -34.22 -23.04
C PRO A 162 14.95 -33.44 -21.72
N MET A 163 13.74 -33.00 -21.37
CA MET A 163 13.42 -32.14 -20.20
C MET A 163 13.86 -32.70 -18.83
N ASN A 164 14.36 -33.94 -18.80
CA ASN A 164 14.92 -34.63 -17.65
C ASN A 164 16.45 -34.56 -17.57
N ALA A 165 17.12 -33.72 -18.36
CA ALA A 165 18.49 -33.29 -18.07
C ALA A 165 18.48 -32.40 -16.81
N ARG A 166 18.24 -33.01 -15.65
CA ARG A 166 18.64 -32.46 -14.35
C ARG A 166 20.09 -32.06 -14.52
N THR A 167 20.36 -30.77 -14.56
CA THR A 167 21.70 -30.24 -14.45
C THR A 167 22.32 -30.90 -13.22
N ARG A 168 23.37 -31.69 -13.45
CA ARG A 168 24.15 -32.38 -12.42
C ARG A 168 24.75 -31.41 -11.38
N ASP A 169 24.58 -30.12 -11.62
CA ASP A 169 25.09 -29.01 -10.83
C ASP A 169 24.06 -28.46 -9.83
N GLY A 170 22.80 -28.93 -9.87
CA GLY A 170 21.75 -28.47 -8.95
C GLY A 170 21.89 -28.97 -7.50
N GLU A 171 22.65 -30.03 -7.24
CA GLU A 171 22.79 -30.61 -5.90
C GLU A 171 24.03 -30.12 -5.14
N ASN A 172 24.94 -29.35 -5.76
CA ASN A 172 26.20 -28.90 -5.14
C ASN A 172 26.33 -27.39 -4.87
N ILE A 173 25.32 -26.57 -5.22
CA ILE A 173 25.39 -25.11 -4.98
C ILE A 173 25.21 -24.75 -3.48
N SER A 174 24.70 -25.66 -2.66
CA SER A 174 24.64 -25.51 -1.20
C SER A 174 26.02 -25.48 -0.53
N ASP A 175 27.02 -26.16 -1.10
CA ASP A 175 28.30 -26.43 -0.44
C ASP A 175 29.47 -25.55 -0.89
N LEU A 176 29.29 -24.70 -1.91
CA LEU A 176 30.33 -23.79 -2.43
C LEU A 176 30.09 -22.29 -2.13
N ARG A 177 29.15 -21.94 -1.25
CA ARG A 177 29.17 -20.61 -0.61
C ARG A 177 30.24 -20.59 0.47
N GLY A 178 31.46 -20.20 0.07
CA GLY A 178 32.60 -20.05 0.98
C GLY A 178 32.26 -19.16 2.17
N GLU A 179 32.89 -19.45 3.31
CA GLU A 179 32.67 -18.78 4.60
C GLU A 179 32.77 -17.23 4.51
N ASN A 180 33.57 -16.73 3.55
CA ASN A 180 33.76 -15.31 3.29
C ASN A 180 32.49 -14.59 2.77
N ASP A 181 31.66 -15.25 1.94
CA ASP A 181 30.44 -14.63 1.40
C ASP A 181 29.32 -14.55 2.45
N ARG A 182 29.25 -15.57 3.33
CA ARG A 182 28.35 -15.55 4.49
C ARG A 182 28.75 -14.44 5.48
N GLU A 183 30.04 -14.20 5.67
CA GLU A 183 30.53 -13.12 6.52
C GLU A 183 30.21 -11.74 5.94
N TYR A 184 30.33 -11.55 4.63
CA TYR A 184 30.01 -10.30 3.96
C TYR A 184 28.53 -9.94 4.05
N ASP A 185 27.62 -10.91 3.80
CA ASP A 185 26.18 -10.71 3.94
C ASP A 185 25.78 -10.48 5.42
N HIS A 186 26.42 -11.18 6.37
CA HIS A 186 26.18 -10.95 7.80
C HIS A 186 26.65 -9.56 8.26
N LYS A 187 27.76 -9.04 7.74
CA LYS A 187 28.23 -7.66 7.99
C LYS A 187 27.29 -6.62 7.40
N LEU A 188 26.77 -6.84 6.18
CA LEU A 188 25.77 -5.98 5.54
C LEU A 188 24.45 -5.94 6.33
N ARG A 189 23.95 -7.10 6.78
CA ARG A 189 22.76 -7.19 7.64
C ARG A 189 22.96 -6.50 8.99
N ARG A 190 24.14 -6.64 9.61
CA ARG A 190 24.49 -5.90 10.84
C ARG A 190 24.54 -4.39 10.61
N ARG A 191 25.09 -3.92 9.48
CA ARG A 191 25.10 -2.49 9.12
C ARG A 191 23.69 -1.93 8.91
N ARG A 192 22.83 -2.63 8.17
CA ARG A 192 21.41 -2.24 7.98
C ARG A 192 20.68 -2.14 9.31
N ARG A 193 20.76 -3.18 10.16
CA ARG A 193 20.12 -3.15 11.49
C ARG A 193 20.64 -2.03 12.38
N ARG A 194 21.91 -1.65 12.28
CA ARG A 194 22.49 -0.54 13.04
C ARG A 194 22.01 0.81 12.52
N SER A 195 21.84 0.95 11.20
CA SER A 195 21.28 2.15 10.58
C SER A 195 19.79 2.33 10.87
N GLU A 196 19.01 1.24 10.85
CA GLU A 196 17.60 1.25 11.22
C GLU A 196 17.42 1.61 12.70
N LYS A 197 18.26 1.06 13.59
CA LYS A 197 18.25 1.45 15.01
C LYS A 197 18.57 2.94 15.21
N HIS A 198 19.52 3.50 14.46
CA HIS A 198 19.81 4.94 14.51
C HIS A 198 18.63 5.78 14.04
N GLN A 199 17.95 5.39 12.96
CA GLN A 199 16.77 6.11 12.46
C GLN A 199 15.58 6.03 13.44
N ILE A 200 15.37 4.88 14.08
CA ILE A 200 14.33 4.72 15.10
C ILE A 200 14.65 5.61 16.31
N GLN A 201 15.89 5.61 16.78
CA GLN A 201 16.32 6.41 17.93
C GLN A 201 16.22 7.92 17.64
N GLU A 202 16.59 8.36 16.43
CA GLU A 202 16.45 9.77 16.01
C GLU A 202 14.98 10.19 15.87
N ARG A 203 14.10 9.26 15.44
CA ARG A 203 12.65 9.48 15.41
C ARG A 203 12.07 9.59 16.81
N GLU A 204 12.49 8.73 17.75
CA GLU A 204 12.07 8.78 19.16
C GLU A 204 12.58 10.05 19.85
N GLU A 205 13.83 10.47 19.63
CA GLU A 205 14.34 11.74 20.17
C GLU A 205 13.61 12.96 19.60
N ASN A 206 13.23 12.93 18.32
CA ASN A 206 12.42 14.00 17.73
C ASN A 206 10.99 14.01 18.27
N ILE A 207 10.38 12.85 18.53
CA ILE A 207 9.08 12.75 19.20
C ILE A 207 9.19 13.34 20.61
N LEU A 208 10.18 12.93 21.41
CA LEU A 208 10.40 13.44 22.76
C LEU A 208 10.72 14.94 22.79
N ARG A 209 11.48 15.47 21.82
CA ARG A 209 11.69 16.93 21.67
C ARG A 209 10.39 17.66 21.33
N SER A 210 9.56 17.08 20.47
CA SER A 210 8.27 17.67 20.10
C SER A 210 7.26 17.67 21.24
N GLU A 211 7.27 16.64 22.08
CA GLU A 211 6.44 16.55 23.29
C GLU A 211 6.92 17.56 24.34
N ARG A 212 8.23 17.64 24.59
CA ARG A 212 8.81 18.63 25.51
C ARG A 212 8.53 20.07 25.05
N ALA A 213 8.48 20.32 23.73
CA ALA A 213 8.09 21.61 23.16
C ALA A 213 6.59 21.91 23.35
N ARG A 214 5.72 20.91 23.25
CA ARG A 214 4.28 21.05 23.53
C ARG A 214 4.02 21.36 25.01
N ASP A 215 4.71 20.68 25.92
CA ASP A 215 4.59 20.93 27.36
C ASP A 215 4.99 22.37 27.71
N THR A 216 6.07 22.89 27.11
CA THR A 216 6.44 24.31 27.29
C THR A 216 5.44 25.30 26.68
N TYR A 217 4.74 24.92 25.62
CA TYR A 217 3.72 25.76 24.98
C TYR A 217 2.42 25.80 25.80
N ASP A 218 2.02 24.68 26.39
CA ASP A 218 0.84 24.62 27.26
C ASP A 218 1.06 25.36 28.59
N ASP A 219 2.27 25.32 29.17
CA ASP A 219 2.64 26.15 30.32
C ASP A 219 2.63 27.65 29.99
N TYR A 220 3.09 28.04 28.79
CA TYR A 220 3.03 29.43 28.32
C TYR A 220 1.57 29.89 28.08
N ARG A 221 0.70 28.98 27.63
CA ARG A 221 -0.73 29.25 27.40
C ARG A 221 -1.51 29.42 28.71
N GLN A 222 -1.25 28.60 29.72
CA GLN A 222 -1.87 28.72 31.05
C GLN A 222 -1.42 29.99 31.80
N SER A 223 -0.14 30.37 31.66
CA SER A 223 0.43 31.62 32.19
C SER A 223 -0.23 32.87 31.58
N ASN A 224 -0.43 32.90 30.25
CA ASN A 224 -1.07 34.04 29.58
C ASN A 224 -2.59 34.10 29.78
N HIS A 225 -3.27 32.96 29.93
CA HIS A 225 -4.70 32.95 30.23
C HIS A 225 -5.00 33.48 31.65
N SER A 226 -4.06 33.27 32.59
CA SER A 226 -4.13 33.83 33.95
C SER A 226 -3.79 35.32 34.00
N ARG A 227 -2.95 35.82 33.08
CA ARG A 227 -2.52 37.22 33.02
C ARG A 227 -3.51 38.12 32.24
N SER A 228 -4.24 37.56 31.27
CA SER A 228 -5.22 38.28 30.44
C SER A 228 -6.53 38.61 31.19
N LYS A 229 -6.89 37.89 32.26
CA LYS A 229 -8.08 38.22 33.09
C LYS A 229 -7.91 39.44 34.01
N LYS A 230 -6.71 40.04 34.12
CA LYS A 230 -6.43 41.14 35.04
C LYS A 230 -6.44 42.55 34.43
N TYR A 231 -6.54 42.70 33.12
CA TYR A 231 -6.65 44.00 32.47
C TYR A 231 -7.72 43.97 31.39
N GLY A 232 -8.94 44.35 31.77
CA GLY A 232 -9.89 44.88 30.81
C GLY A 232 -9.55 46.34 30.51
N HIS A 233 -9.42 46.71 29.24
CA HIS A 233 -10.10 47.87 28.67
C HIS A 233 -9.89 47.98 27.16
N ASP A 234 -10.98 48.31 26.47
CA ASP A 234 -11.14 49.09 25.25
C ASP A 234 -9.93 49.39 24.35
N ARG A 235 -10.09 49.01 23.08
CA ARG A 235 -9.97 49.83 21.84
C ARG A 235 -10.29 48.86 20.69
N GLY A 236 -11.16 49.16 19.73
CA GLY A 236 -11.19 50.37 18.91
C GLY A 236 -11.03 49.90 17.46
N LYS A 237 -12.09 50.13 16.67
CA LYS A 237 -12.30 49.75 15.26
C LYS A 237 -11.07 49.97 14.36
N HIS A 238 -10.82 49.05 13.43
CA HIS A 238 -10.59 49.29 11.98
C HIS A 238 -10.35 47.95 11.25
N GLY A 239 -11.37 47.42 10.59
CA GLY A 239 -11.25 46.30 9.66
C GLY A 239 -11.68 46.74 8.27
N ARG A 240 -10.76 46.72 7.30
CA ARG A 240 -11.07 46.65 5.86
C ARG A 240 -11.00 45.19 5.41
N PRO A 241 -11.76 44.82 4.37
CA PRO A 241 -12.03 43.42 4.04
C PRO A 241 -10.93 42.85 3.14
N HIS A 242 -10.58 41.58 3.37
CA HIS A 242 -9.99 40.75 2.32
C HIS A 242 -10.72 39.40 2.34
N SER A 243 -11.61 39.27 1.38
CA SER A 243 -12.32 38.05 1.03
C SER A 243 -11.44 37.24 0.10
N ASP A 244 -10.82 36.17 0.61
CA ASP A 244 -10.40 35.05 -0.22
C ASP A 244 -11.29 33.87 0.15
N ALA A 245 -12.33 33.71 -0.67
CA ALA A 245 -13.16 32.53 -0.72
C ALA A 245 -12.31 31.37 -1.25
N TYR A 246 -12.06 30.38 -0.41
CA TYR A 246 -11.65 29.06 -0.87
C TYR A 246 -12.94 28.27 -1.12
N GLU A 247 -13.47 28.39 -2.34
CA GLU A 247 -14.48 27.48 -2.86
C GLU A 247 -13.78 26.15 -3.18
N ASP A 248 -13.96 25.15 -2.32
CA ASP A 248 -13.64 23.76 -2.66
C ASP A 248 -14.96 22.99 -2.87
N GLN A 249 -15.64 23.33 -3.96
CA GLN A 249 -16.73 22.55 -4.55
C GLN A 249 -16.17 21.74 -5.72
N SER A 250 -15.50 20.62 -5.46
CA SER A 250 -15.24 19.62 -6.49
C SER A 250 -14.99 18.21 -5.94
N TYR A 251 -15.95 17.60 -5.25
CA TYR A 251 -15.82 16.17 -4.93
C TYR A 251 -17.06 15.28 -5.08
N TYR A 252 -18.11 15.77 -5.75
CA TYR A 252 -19.19 14.90 -6.22
C TYR A 252 -19.63 15.31 -7.62
N SER A 253 -18.92 14.83 -8.63
CA SER A 253 -19.49 14.64 -9.96
C SER A 253 -18.77 13.47 -10.65
N GLY A 254 -19.54 12.45 -10.99
CA GLY A 254 -19.08 11.24 -11.70
C GLY A 254 -18.99 10.03 -10.79
N TYR A 255 -20.12 9.34 -10.59
CA TYR A 255 -20.40 7.94 -10.98
C TYR A 255 -21.77 7.53 -10.46
#